data_AF-A0A3B8SW38-F1
#
_entry.id   AF-A0A3B8SW38-F1
#
_cell.length_a   1.000
_cell.length_b   1.000
_cell.length_c   1.000
_cell.angle_alpha   90.00
_cell.angle_beta   90.00
_cell.angle_gamma   90.00
#
_symmetry.space_group_name_H-M   'P 1'
#
loop_
_entity.id
_entity.type
_entity.pdbx_description
1 polymer ?
#
loop_
_entity_poly.entity_id
_entity_poly.type
_entity_poly.pdbx_seq_one_letter_code
_entity_poly.pdbx_strand_id
1 'polypeptide(L)' 'MLRNEENLEYKFSTKKMPLEYKLLEWRLIINRELYEEKVIELDVFSEMEKSILGRLTKIRNDYNNRIAEDC' A
#
# COMPACT_ATOMS: atom_id res chain seq x y z
N MET A 1 -9.00 30.47 -6.94
CA MET A 1 -9.89 29.33 -6.63
C MET A 1 -9.07 28.05 -6.75
N LEU A 2 -8.45 27.59 -5.65
CA LEU A 2 -7.56 26.41 -5.61
C LEU A 2 -8.18 25.33 -4.71
N ARG A 3 -9.42 24.89 -4.99
CA ARG A 3 -10.16 24.01 -4.07
C ARG A 3 -10.22 22.53 -4.49
N ASN A 4 -9.68 22.19 -5.66
CA ASN A 4 -9.81 20.85 -6.24
C ASN A 4 -8.51 20.02 -6.22
N GLU A 5 -7.34 20.65 -6.28
CA GLU A 5 -6.05 19.93 -6.35
C GLU A 5 -5.61 19.41 -4.97
N GLU A 6 -5.80 20.19 -3.90
CA GLU A 6 -5.50 19.78 -2.52
C GLU A 6 -6.32 18.55 -2.09
N ASN A 7 -7.56 18.42 -2.59
CA ASN A 7 -8.43 17.28 -2.33
C ASN A 7 -8.01 16.00 -3.07
N LEU A 8 -7.40 16.13 -4.26
CA LEU A 8 -6.84 15.02 -5.02
C LEU A 8 -5.56 14.52 -4.36
N GLU A 9 -4.66 15.42 -3.98
CA GLU A 9 -3.43 15.05 -3.29
C GLU A 9 -3.73 14.38 -1.93
N TYR A 10 -4.73 14.86 -1.19
CA TYR A 10 -5.17 14.21 0.05
C TYR A 10 -5.73 12.79 -0.17
N LYS A 11 -6.51 12.57 -1.23
CA LYS A 11 -7.12 11.26 -1.54
C LYS A 11 -6.10 10.18 -1.93
N PHE A 12 -4.94 10.58 -2.44
CA PHE A 12 -3.89 9.65 -2.90
C PHE A 12 -2.61 9.70 -2.06
N SER A 13 -2.46 10.66 -1.15
CA SER A 13 -1.28 10.80 -0.31
C SER A 13 -1.22 9.71 0.76
N THR A 14 -0.31 8.75 0.56
CA THR A 14 0.06 7.78 1.59
C THR A 14 0.96 8.39 2.68
N LYS A 15 1.26 9.71 2.65
CA LYS A 15 2.13 10.35 3.65
C LYS A 15 1.66 10.13 5.08
N LYS A 16 0.34 10.17 5.30
CA LYS A 16 -0.31 9.97 6.59
C LYS A 16 -0.67 8.51 6.89
N MET A 17 -0.39 7.58 5.97
CA MET A 17 -0.63 6.16 6.21
C MET A 17 0.24 5.62 7.34
N PRO A 18 -0.24 4.61 8.09
CA PRO A 18 0.55 3.93 9.11
C PRO A 18 1.89 3.43 8.58
N LEU A 19 2.91 3.41 9.44
CA LEU A 19 4.24 2.90 9.10
C LEU A 19 4.18 1.48 8.50
N GLU A 20 3.30 0.63 9.03
CA GLU A 20 3.06 -0.72 8.52
C GLU A 20 2.70 -0.73 7.02
N TYR A 21 1.88 0.21 6.56
CA TYR A 21 1.51 0.33 5.15
C TYR A 21 2.75 0.59 4.28
N LYS A 22 3.60 1.53 4.68
CA LYS A 22 4.83 1.90 3.94
C LYS A 22 5.83 0.74 3.89
N LEU A 23 5.97 0.00 5.00
CA LEU A 23 6.84 -1.18 5.05
C LEU A 23 6.35 -2.31 4.12
N LEU A 24 5.03 -2.48 4.00
CA LEU A 24 4.45 -3.44 3.08
C LEU A 24 4.65 -3.04 1.61
N GLU A 25 4.57 -1.75 1.28
CA GLU A 25 4.93 -1.25 -0.07
C GLU A 25 6.40 -1.54 -0.41
N TRP A 26 7.32 -1.31 0.54
CA TRP A 26 8.74 -1.61 0.35
C TRP A 26 8.98 -3.12 0.16
N ARG A 27 8.24 -3.95 0.90
CA ARG A 27 8.32 -5.40 0.78
C ARG A 27 7.86 -5.90 -0.60
N LEU A 28 6.88 -5.25 -1.25
CA LEU A 28 6.51 -5.59 -2.63
C LEU A 28 7.66 -5.34 -3.60
N ILE A 29 8.39 -4.23 -3.43
CA ILE A 29 9.56 -3.89 -4.28
C ILE A 29 10.64 -4.97 -4.12
N ILE A 30 11.01 -5.29 -2.88
CA ILE A 30 12.03 -6.31 -2.61
C ILE A 30 11.59 -7.68 -3.14
N ASN A 31 10.33 -8.08 -2.95
CA ASN A 31 9.83 -9.35 -3.48
C ASN A 31 9.94 -9.42 -5.01
N ARG A 32 9.70 -8.30 -5.71
CA ARG A 32 9.84 -8.21 -7.15
C ARG A 32 11.29 -8.35 -7.58
N GLU A 33 12.21 -7.66 -6.90
CA GLU A 33 13.65 -7.79 -7.14
C GLU A 33 14.13 -9.24 -6.92
N LEU A 34 13.69 -9.88 -5.83
CA LEU A 34 14.03 -11.29 -5.56
C LEU A 34 13.51 -12.25 -6.64
N TYR A 35 12.34 -11.98 -7.20
CA TYR A 35 11.79 -12.75 -8.31
C TYR A 35 12.59 -12.50 -9.61
N GLU A 36 12.90 -11.24 -9.92
CA GLU A 36 13.67 -10.84 -11.10
C GLU A 36 15.09 -11.43 -11.09
N GLU A 37 15.73 -11.45 -9.92
CA GLU A 37 17.03 -12.10 -9.65
C GLU A 37 16.95 -13.63 -9.56
N LYS A 38 15.76 -14.21 -9.75
CA LYS A 38 15.48 -15.66 -9.69
C LYS A 38 15.86 -16.31 -8.34
N VAL A 39 15.87 -15.53 -7.27
CA VAL A 39 16.07 -16.01 -5.90
C VAL A 39 14.83 -16.77 -5.40
N ILE A 40 13.65 -16.36 -5.88
CA ILE A 40 12.37 -17.02 -5.59
C ILE A 40 11.61 -17.36 -6.88
N GLU A 41 10.80 -18.41 -6.83
CA GLU A 41 9.96 -18.83 -7.96
C GLU A 41 8.69 -17.96 -8.09
N LEU A 42 8.07 -18.00 -9.28
CA LEU A 42 6.85 -17.24 -9.60
C LEU A 42 5.70 -17.54 -8.63
N ASP A 43 5.53 -18.79 -8.24
CA ASP A 43 4.44 -19.20 -7.33
C ASP A 43 4.64 -18.60 -5.95
N VAL A 44 5.87 -18.60 -5.44
CA VAL A 44 6.25 -17.99 -4.17
C VAL A 44 6.04 -16.47 -4.22
N PHE A 45 6.50 -15.82 -5.30
CA PHE A 45 6.29 -14.39 -5.53
C PHE A 45 4.79 -14.05 -5.52
N SER A 46 3.98 -14.81 -6.28
CA SER A 46 2.55 -14.57 -6.44
C SER A 46 1.79 -14.69 -5.11
N GLU A 47 2.10 -15.70 -4.30
CA GLU A 47 1.45 -15.88 -3.00
C GLU A 47 1.86 -14.80 -2.00
N MET A 48 3.13 -14.38 -2.01
CA MET A 48 3.58 -13.25 -1.19
C MET A 48 2.92 -11.93 -1.63
N GLU A 49 2.83 -11.67 -2.93
CA GLU A 49 2.19 -10.48 -3.49
C GLU A 49 0.72 -10.40 -3.09
N LYS A 50 -0.05 -11.47 -3.30
CA LYS A 50 -1.46 -11.55 -2.88
C LYS A 50 -1.63 -11.27 -1.38
N SER A 51 -0.79 -11.88 -0.54
CA SER A 51 -0.85 -11.70 0.92
C SER A 51 -0.60 -10.24 1.32
N ILE A 52 0.42 -9.60 0.73
CA ILE A 52 0.78 -8.22 1.03
C ILE A 52 -0.29 -7.25 0.52
N LEU A 53 -0.79 -7.42 -0.70
CA LEU A 53 -1.86 -6.60 -1.27
C LEU A 53 -3.16 -6.68 -0.45
N GLY A 54 -3.49 -7.87 0.06
CA GLY A 54 -4.63 -8.05 0.97
C GLY A 54 -4.47 -7.21 2.25
N ARG A 55 -3.28 -7.21 2.86
CA ARG A 55 -2.99 -6.41 4.06
C ARG A 55 -3.00 -4.90 3.77
N LEU A 56 -2.39 -4.47 2.67
CA LEU A 56 -2.41 -3.07 2.24
C LEU A 56 -3.84 -2.56 2.05
N THR A 57 -4.68 -3.36 1.40
CA THR A 57 -6.10 -3.04 1.19
C THR A 57 -6.83 -2.88 2.52
N LYS A 58 -6.62 -3.81 3.46
CA LYS A 58 -7.23 -3.73 4.79
C LYS A 58 -6.81 -2.46 5.53
N ILE A 59 -5.50 -2.18 5.61
CA ILE A 59 -4.98 -1.00 6.31
C ILE A 59 -5.51 0.30 5.68
N ARG A 60 -5.58 0.35 4.34
CA ARG A 60 -6.14 1.50 3.62
C ARG A 60 -7.61 1.73 3.93
N ASN A 61 -8.40 0.67 3.98
CA ASN A 61 -9.82 0.77 4.33
C ASN A 61 -9.99 1.22 5.78
N ASP A 62 -9.25 0.63 6.71
CA ASP A 62 -9.28 1.00 8.13
C ASP A 62 -8.89 2.48 8.33
N TYR A 63 -7.87 2.95 7.61
CA TYR A 63 -7.45 4.36 7.63
C TYR A 63 -8.53 5.30 7.08
N ASN A 64 -9.13 4.97 5.94
CA ASN A 64 -10.19 5.77 5.34
C ASN A 64 -11.45 5.83 6.23
N ASN A 65 -11.81 4.71 6.87
CA ASN A 65 -12.95 4.66 7.79
C ASN A 65 -12.74 5.57 9.00
N ARG A 66 -11.54 5.56 9.60
CA ARG A 66 -11.21 6.46 10.72
C ARG A 66 -11.32 7.93 10.33
N ILE A 67 -10.79 8.31 9.16
CA ILE A 67 -10.93 9.69 8.66
C ILE A 67 -12.41 10.07 8.49
N ALA A 68 -13.23 9.14 8.01
CA ALA A 68 -14.66 9.38 7.79
C ALA A 68 -15.45 9.49 9.11
N GLU A 69 -15.03 8.79 10.17
CA GLU A 69 -15.62 8.89 11.51
C GLU A 69 -15.22 10.18 12.24
N ASP A 70 -14.04 10.73 11.94
CA ASP A 70 -13.50 11.96 12.53
C ASP A 70 -14.05 13.26 11.88
N CYS A 71 -14.89 13.16 10.82
CA CYS A 71 -15.48 14.28 10.07
C CYS A 71 -16.99 14.44 10.32
#